data_AF-A0A939JD75-F1
#
_entry.id   AF-A0A939JD75-F1
#
_cell.length_a   1.000
_cell.length_b   1.000
_cell.length_c   1.000
_cell.angle_alpha   90.00
_cell.angle_beta   90.00
_cell.angle_gamma   90.00
#
_symmetry.space_group_name_H-M   'P 1'
#
loop_
_entity.id
_entity.type
_entity.pdbx_description
1 polymer ?
#
loop_
_entity_poly.entity_id
_entity_poly.type
_entity_poly.pdbx_seq_one_letter_code
_entity_poly.pdbx_strand_id
1 'polypeptide(L)'
;MARPKGQPKLGGRKKGTPNKISSDVKGMVLGALNKAGGEEYLLRQSKENPTAFMTLVGKVLPTTLAGDKENPVEVRTADVTSKLLSMLTKEQLEAALDAENNNG
;
A
#
# COMPACT_ATOMS: atom_id res chain seq x y z
N MET A 1 -0.27 -32.45 39.47
CA MET A 1 -0.24 -33.34 38.28
C MET A 1 0.24 -32.55 37.08
N ALA A 2 1.29 -33.01 36.41
CA ALA A 2 1.76 -32.42 35.16
C ALA A 2 0.78 -32.73 34.02
N ARG A 3 0.52 -31.76 33.14
CA ARG A 3 -0.46 -31.88 32.05
C ARG A 3 -0.01 -32.95 31.02
N PRO A 4 -0.90 -33.84 30.55
CA PRO A 4 -0.53 -34.89 29.59
C PRO A 4 -0.05 -34.31 28.25
N LYS A 5 0.98 -34.94 27.68
CA LYS A 5 1.64 -34.55 26.43
C LYS A 5 0.67 -34.79 25.25
N GLY A 6 0.49 -33.78 24.38
CA GLY A 6 -0.32 -33.90 23.14
C GLY A 6 -1.59 -33.06 23.07
N GLN A 7 -1.97 -32.32 24.13
CA GLN A 7 -3.14 -31.44 24.07
C GLN A 7 -2.87 -30.16 23.27
N PRO A 8 -3.82 -29.68 22.43
CA PRO A 8 -3.69 -28.39 21.75
C PRO A 8 -3.50 -27.25 22.77
N LYS A 9 -2.69 -26.24 22.39
CA LYS A 9 -2.41 -25.09 23.25
C LYS A 9 -3.70 -24.30 23.49
N LEU A 10 -4.23 -24.38 24.70
CA LEU A 10 -5.41 -23.62 25.16
C LEU A 10 -4.99 -22.25 25.71
N GLY A 11 -4.25 -21.48 24.93
CA GLY A 11 -3.79 -20.16 25.37
C GLY A 11 -2.43 -19.74 24.83
N GLY A 12 -2.36 -18.46 24.47
CA GLY A 12 -1.19 -17.82 23.88
C GLY A 12 -1.63 -16.64 23.02
N ARG A 13 -0.77 -15.64 22.90
CA ARG A 13 -0.98 -14.52 21.97
C ARG A 13 -1.11 -15.06 20.55
N LYS A 14 -2.15 -14.64 19.81
CA LYS A 14 -2.35 -15.05 18.42
C LYS A 14 -1.10 -14.69 17.60
N LYS A 15 -0.62 -15.63 16.79
CA LYS A 15 0.52 -15.41 15.87
C LYS A 15 0.16 -14.25 14.93
N GLY A 16 1.04 -13.26 14.81
CA GLY A 16 0.82 -12.07 13.97
C GLY A 16 0.09 -10.91 14.65
N THR A 17 -0.40 -11.04 15.90
CA THR A 17 -0.83 -9.85 16.66
C THR A 17 0.39 -8.95 16.86
N PRO A 18 0.37 -7.64 16.60
CA PRO A 18 1.50 -6.74 16.89
C PRO A 18 1.72 -6.56 18.40
N ASN A 19 2.97 -6.40 18.86
CA ASN A 19 3.23 -6.14 20.30
C ASN A 19 2.64 -4.78 20.70
N LYS A 20 1.85 -4.72 21.77
CA LYS A 20 1.18 -3.49 22.25
C LYS A 20 2.15 -2.31 22.38
N ILE A 21 3.32 -2.53 22.97
CA ILE A 21 4.34 -1.47 23.15
C ILE A 21 4.81 -0.95 21.78
N SER A 22 5.05 -1.85 20.82
CA SER A 22 5.47 -1.46 19.47
C SER A 22 4.37 -0.68 18.73
N SER A 23 3.11 -1.09 18.87
CA SER A 23 1.96 -0.35 18.33
C SER A 23 1.81 1.03 18.96
N ASP A 24 1.94 1.15 20.28
CA ASP A 24 1.84 2.41 21.01
C ASP A 24 2.95 3.39 20.56
N VAL A 25 4.19 2.90 20.40
CA VAL A 25 5.31 3.71 19.88
C VAL A 25 5.08 4.14 18.43
N LYS A 26 4.60 3.26 17.55
CA LYS A 26 4.25 3.62 16.16
C LYS A 26 3.20 4.75 16.13
N GLY A 27 2.19 4.67 16.99
CA GLY A 27 1.18 5.71 17.14
C GLY A 27 1.75 7.05 17.62
N MET A 28 2.65 7.03 18.62
CA MET A 28 3.33 8.23 19.10
C MET A 28 4.17 8.90 18.00
N VAL A 29 4.90 8.10 17.21
CA VAL A 29 5.71 8.61 16.09
C VAL A 29 4.83 9.23 15.00
N LEU A 30 3.74 8.57 14.60
CA LEU A 30 2.80 9.12 13.61
C LEU A 30 2.13 10.41 14.12
N GLY A 31 1.75 10.44 15.41
CA GLY A 31 1.20 11.64 16.03
C GLY A 31 2.19 12.81 16.07
N ALA A 32 3.47 12.53 16.35
CA ALA A 32 4.52 13.54 16.32
C ALA A 32 4.77 14.07 14.89
N LEU A 33 4.80 13.18 13.89
CA LEU A 33 4.95 13.57 12.48
C LEU A 33 3.80 14.47 12.02
N ASN A 34 2.55 14.13 12.36
CA ASN A 34 1.39 14.97 12.06
C ASN A 34 1.51 16.36 12.70
N LYS A 35 1.93 16.43 13.97
CA LYS A 35 2.14 17.70 14.68
C LYS A 35 3.30 18.52 14.10
N ALA A 36 4.30 17.88 13.51
CA ALA A 36 5.43 18.54 12.87
C ALA A 36 5.08 19.16 11.51
N GLY A 37 3.90 18.85 10.95
CA GLY A 37 3.45 19.31 9.63
C GLY A 37 3.26 18.18 8.60
N GLY A 38 3.38 16.92 9.00
CA GLY A 38 3.08 15.76 8.15
C GLY A 38 3.89 15.75 6.85
N GLU A 39 3.17 15.72 5.73
CA GLU A 39 3.78 15.72 4.39
C GLU A 39 4.58 17.00 4.11
N GLU A 40 4.09 18.17 4.52
CA GLU A 40 4.79 19.43 4.28
C GLU A 40 6.11 19.51 5.05
N TYR A 41 6.14 18.93 6.25
CA TYR A 41 7.38 18.75 7.00
C TYR A 41 8.37 17.87 6.21
N LEU A 42 7.92 16.72 5.70
CA LEU A 42 8.76 15.83 4.90
C LEU A 42 9.23 16.47 3.60
N LEU A 43 8.39 17.27 2.94
CA LEU A 43 8.75 18.04 1.76
C LEU A 43 9.87 19.05 2.08
N ARG A 44 9.77 19.77 3.21
CA ARG A 44 10.84 20.65 3.68
C ARG A 44 12.12 19.86 3.97
N GLN A 45 12.02 18.72 4.66
CA GLN A 45 13.17 17.87 4.96
C GLN A 45 13.82 17.26 3.71
N SER A 46 13.08 17.05 2.62
CA SER A 46 13.68 16.59 1.35
C SER A 46 14.70 17.58 0.77
N LYS A 47 14.55 18.88 1.08
CA LYS A 47 15.46 19.95 0.65
C LYS A 47 16.54 20.24 1.70
N GLU A 48 16.16 20.33 2.97
CA GLU A 48 17.07 20.67 4.07
C GLU A 48 17.98 19.50 4.48
N ASN A 49 17.44 18.28 4.46
CA ASN A 49 18.11 17.07 4.95
C ASN A 49 17.92 15.89 3.96
N PRO A 50 18.39 16.02 2.70
CA PRO A 50 18.12 15.07 1.62
C PRO A 50 18.58 13.64 1.94
N THR A 51 19.74 13.47 2.58
CA THR A 51 20.25 12.14 2.97
C THR A 51 19.33 11.42 3.95
N ALA A 52 18.80 12.13 4.94
CA ALA A 52 17.86 11.56 5.91
C ALA A 52 16.53 11.21 5.23
N PHE A 53 16.04 12.08 4.35
CA PHE A 53 14.83 11.84 3.56
C PHE A 53 14.98 10.59 2.66
N MET A 54 16.07 10.49 1.88
CA MET A 54 16.32 9.34 1.01
C MET A 54 16.48 8.03 1.79
N THR A 55 17.04 8.08 3.00
CA THR A 55 17.10 6.92 3.90
C THR A 55 15.70 6.47 4.33
N LEU A 56 14.79 7.41 4.64
CA LEU A 56 13.40 7.08 4.96
C LEU A 56 12.66 6.49 3.76
N VAL A 57 12.85 7.05 2.56
CA VAL A 57 12.27 6.54 1.32
C VAL A 57 12.66 5.07 1.11
N GLY A 58 13.95 4.72 1.27
CA GLY A 58 14.41 3.34 1.14
C GLY A 58 13.88 2.37 2.21
N LYS A 59 13.42 2.88 3.36
CA LYS A 59 12.83 2.07 4.45
C LYS A 59 11.31 1.89 4.30
N VAL A 60 10.62 2.86 3.69
CA VAL A 60 9.16 2.85 3.52
C VAL A 60 8.77 2.17 2.21
N LEU A 61 9.60 2.28 1.17
CA LEU A 61 9.36 1.57 -0.07
C LEU A 61 9.65 0.07 0.10
N PRO A 62 8.79 -0.82 -0.40
CA PRO A 62 9.08 -2.25 -0.46
C PRO A 62 10.32 -2.50 -1.34
N THR A 63 11.40 -3.04 -0.77
CA THR A 63 12.65 -3.32 -1.49
C THR A 63 12.67 -4.69 -2.16
N THR A 64 11.66 -5.52 -1.90
CA THR A 64 11.45 -6.82 -2.55
C THR A 64 9.97 -6.98 -2.88
N LEU A 65 9.65 -7.40 -4.11
CA LEU A 65 8.30 -7.86 -4.50
C LEU A 65 7.99 -9.26 -3.93
N ALA A 66 8.69 -9.67 -2.87
CA ALA A 66 8.35 -10.84 -2.09
C ALA A 66 7.44 -10.32 -0.98
N GLY A 67 6.13 -10.52 -1.14
CA GLY A 67 5.11 -10.01 -0.24
C GLY A 67 5.46 -10.31 1.22
N ASP A 68 5.81 -9.26 1.96
CA ASP A 68 5.89 -9.35 3.41
C ASP A 68 4.48 -9.70 3.90
N LYS A 69 4.37 -10.81 4.65
CA LYS A 69 3.08 -11.29 5.17
C LYS A 69 2.49 -10.31 6.18
N GLU A 70 3.31 -9.46 6.80
CA GLU A 70 2.89 -8.44 7.75
C GLU A 70 2.67 -7.06 7.12
N ASN A 71 3.18 -6.83 5.90
CA ASN A 71 2.96 -5.60 5.12
C ASN A 71 2.85 -5.91 3.61
N PRO A 72 1.74 -6.55 3.18
CA PRO A 72 1.59 -6.99 1.80
C PRO A 72 1.50 -5.79 0.85
N VAL A 73 2.15 -5.90 -0.30
CA VAL A 73 2.04 -4.92 -1.38
C VAL A 73 0.62 -5.00 -1.96
N GLU A 74 -0.18 -3.95 -1.81
CA GLU A 74 -1.48 -3.82 -2.48
C GLU A 74 -1.25 -3.57 -3.98
N VAL A 75 -1.27 -4.62 -4.79
CA VAL A 75 -1.27 -4.49 -6.25
C VAL A 75 -2.68 -4.10 -6.70
N ARG A 76 -2.87 -2.83 -7.07
CA ARG A 76 -4.10 -2.35 -7.71
C ARG A 76 -3.90 -2.36 -9.22
N THR A 77 -4.29 -3.46 -9.88
CA THR A 77 -4.38 -3.48 -11.34
C THR A 77 -5.60 -2.65 -11.75
N ALA A 78 -5.39 -1.41 -12.18
CA ALA A 78 -6.42 -0.70 -12.90
C ALA A 78 -6.55 -1.38 -14.28
N ASP A 79 -7.70 -1.98 -14.59
CA ASP A 79 -8.00 -2.47 -15.93
C ASP A 79 -8.03 -1.27 -16.88
N VAL A 80 -6.87 -0.96 -17.46
CA VAL A 80 -6.65 0.18 -18.36
C VAL A 80 -7.62 0.14 -19.55
N THR A 81 -7.96 -1.07 -20.01
CA THR A 81 -8.98 -1.34 -21.03
C THR A 81 -10.35 -0.79 -20.65
N SER A 82 -10.83 -1.05 -19.43
CA SER A 82 -12.14 -0.53 -18.96
C SER A 82 -12.16 1.00 -18.87
N LYS A 83 -11.03 1.59 -18.44
CA LYS A 83 -10.89 3.05 -18.32
C LYS A 83 -10.84 3.72 -19.69
N LEU A 84 -10.10 3.16 -20.64
CA LEU A 84 -10.04 3.66 -22.02
C LEU A 84 -11.40 3.54 -22.72
N LEU A 85 -12.13 2.43 -22.53
CA LEU A 85 -13.48 2.26 -23.07
C LEU A 85 -14.48 3.26 -22.48
N SER A 86 -14.35 3.62 -21.20
CA SER A 86 -15.20 4.64 -20.56
C SER A 86 -14.87 6.08 -20.96
N MET A 87 -13.68 6.32 -21.54
CA MET A 87 -13.21 7.63 -22.00
C MET A 87 -13.55 7.90 -23.46
N LEU A 88 -13.98 6.87 -24.21
CA LEU A 88 -14.50 7.03 -25.56
C LEU A 88 -15.94 7.54 -25.49
N THR A 89 -16.22 8.64 -26.20
CA THR A 89 -17.59 9.15 -26.36
C THR A 89 -18.37 8.23 -27.31
N LYS A 90 -19.69 8.14 -27.14
CA LYS A 90 -20.55 7.31 -28.00
C LYS A 90 -20.39 7.64 -29.49
N GLU A 91 -20.18 8.91 -29.81
CA GLU A 91 -19.93 9.39 -31.19
C GLU A 91 -18.67 8.77 -31.82
N GLN A 92 -17.60 8.56 -31.04
CA GLN A 92 -16.36 7.93 -31.53
C GLN A 92 -16.55 6.42 -31.77
N LEU A 93 -17.46 5.79 -31.02
CA LEU A 93 -17.77 4.37 -31.16
C LEU A 93 -18.68 4.10 -32.38
N GLU A 94 -19.67 4.96 -32.62
CA GLU A 94 -20.55 4.87 -33.79
C GLU A 94 -19.80 5.15 -35.10
N ALA A 95 -18.93 6.17 -35.13
CA ALA A 95 -18.12 6.48 -36.31
C ALA A 95 -17.15 5.34 -36.73
N ALA A 96 -16.68 4.53 -35.76
CA ALA A 96 -15.84 3.37 -36.03
C ALA A 96 -16.61 2.19 -36.63
N LEU A 97 -17.89 2.03 -36.25
CA LEU A 97 -18.77 0.99 -36.79
C LEU A 97 -19.28 1.33 -38.21
N ASP A 98 -19.44 2.62 -38.51
CA ASP A 98 -19.83 3.08 -39.85
C ASP A 98 -18.67 2.99 -40.86
N ALA A 99 -17.42 3.12 -40.39
CA ALA A 99 -16.23 3.02 -41.23
C ALA A 99 -15.94 1.58 -41.72
N GLU A 100 -16.34 0.55 -40.97
CA GLU A 100 -16.20 -0.86 -41.39
C GLU A 100 -17.25 -1.30 -42.42
N ASN A 101 -18.41 -0.64 -42.49
CA ASN A 101 -19.50 -1.02 -43.40
C ASN A 101 -19.43 -0.35 -44.78
N ASN A 102 -18.43 0.51 -45.03
CA ASN A 102 -18.21 1.20 -46.30
C ASN A 102 -16.83 0.88 -46.93
N ASN A 103 -16.36 -0.36 -46.75
CA ASN A 103 -15.34 -0.97 -47.60
C ASN A 103 -15.91 -2.28 -48.16
N GLY A 104 -16.88 -2.13 -49.07
CA GLY A 104 -17.21 -3.16 -50.06
C GLY A 104 -16.22 -3.12 -51.21
#